data_AF-A0A0C2C3G2-F1
#
_entry.id   AF-A0A0C2C3G2-F1
#
_cell.length_a   1.000
_cell.length_b   1.000
_cell.length_c   1.000
_cell.angle_alpha   90.00
_cell.angle_beta   90.00
_cell.angle_gamma   90.00
#
_symmetry.space_group_name_H-M   'P 1'
#
loop_
_entity.id
_entity.type
_entity.pdbx_description
1 polymer ?
#
loop_
_entity_poly.entity_id
_entity_poly.type
_entity_poly.pdbx_seq_one_letter_code
_entity_poly.pdbx_strand_id
1 'polypeptide(L)'
;MLGRLRRVTVYETASRFYLVGCDTSGTRFKVLKIDRIDSKALLTGEPECDYSKDEILELLATITEGSSVVYRSSASTNGKSGRKGSPGLIERISNAFGLLGVVRFLEGYYLIVVTKANIIASFGYHSMYKIAEVAMISLAMDGLSTSAEEQRYVKIFQVCFAVFSSFKNVVP
;
A
#
# COMPACT_ATOMS: atom_id res chain seq x y z
N MET A 1 -1.05 14.43 -20.36
CA MET A 1 -0.18 13.35 -19.86
C MET A 1 -0.72 12.86 -18.52
N LEU A 2 -1.10 11.59 -18.41
CA LEU A 2 -1.32 10.94 -17.11
C LEU A 2 -0.02 11.10 -16.31
N GLY A 3 -0.09 11.77 -15.16
CA GLY A 3 1.09 12.07 -14.35
C GLY A 3 1.68 10.77 -13.81
N ARG A 4 3.01 10.62 -13.89
CA ARG A 4 3.70 9.49 -13.27
C ARG A 4 3.50 9.58 -11.75
N LEU A 5 2.84 8.58 -11.17
CA LEU A 5 2.80 8.38 -9.72
C LEU A 5 4.24 8.18 -9.23
N ARG A 6 4.62 8.93 -8.19
CA ARG A 6 5.99 8.91 -7.66
C ARG A 6 6.09 8.34 -6.26
N ARG A 7 5.08 8.58 -5.44
CA ARG A 7 5.08 8.24 -4.02
C ARG A 7 3.79 7.51 -3.70
N VAL A 8 3.91 6.45 -2.93
CA VAL A 8 2.77 5.68 -2.43
C VAL A 8 2.83 5.68 -0.90
N THR A 9 1.71 5.97 -0.26
CA THR A 9 1.53 5.77 1.17
C THR A 9 0.53 4.64 1.38
N VAL A 10 0.83 3.72 2.30
CA VAL A 10 -0.02 2.56 2.61
C VAL A 10 -0.64 2.77 3.97
N TYR A 11 -1.97 2.87 3.98
CA TYR A 11 -2.77 2.90 5.18
C TYR A 11 -3.47 1.57 5.41
N GLU A 12 -3.69 1.24 6.67
CA GLU A 12 -4.34 0.03 7.15
C GLU A 12 -5.51 0.39 8.06
N THR A 13 -6.61 -0.34 7.89
CA THR A 13 -7.69 -0.46 8.85
C THR A 13 -7.91 -1.94 9.15
N ALA A 14 -8.79 -2.25 10.11
CA ALA A 14 -9.14 -3.63 10.44
C ALA A 14 -9.59 -4.45 9.22
N SER A 15 -10.34 -3.86 8.30
CA SER A 15 -10.94 -4.57 7.17
C SER A 15 -10.29 -4.31 5.82
N ARG A 16 -9.46 -3.25 5.67
CA ARG A 16 -8.93 -2.84 4.36
C ARG A 16 -7.53 -2.24 4.44
N PHE A 17 -6.81 -2.33 3.34
CA PHE A 17 -5.67 -1.48 3.04
C PHE A 17 -6.06 -0.42 2.01
N TYR A 18 -5.45 0.76 2.13
CA TYR A 18 -5.59 1.88 1.20
C TYR A 18 -4.20 2.33 0.76
N LEU A 19 -3.89 2.12 -0.52
CA LEU A 19 -2.65 2.62 -1.12
C LEU A 19 -2.95 3.93 -1.82
N VAL A 20 -2.44 5.02 -1.27
CA VAL A 20 -2.61 6.37 -1.81
C VAL A 20 -1.37 6.72 -2.61
N GLY A 21 -1.50 6.68 -3.94
CA GLY A 21 -0.48 7.14 -4.87
C GLY A 21 -0.64 8.64 -5.12
N CYS A 22 0.47 9.36 -5.19
CA CYS A 22 0.50 10.78 -5.55
C CYS A 22 1.38 11.02 -6.78
N ASP A 23 0.94 11.94 -7.64
CA ASP A 23 1.72 12.40 -8.78
C ASP A 23 2.94 13.25 -8.34
N THR A 24 3.75 13.66 -9.33
CA THR A 24 5.00 14.39 -9.04
C THR A 24 4.75 15.78 -8.46
N SER A 25 3.63 16.42 -8.80
CA SER A 25 3.28 17.77 -8.35
C SER A 25 2.57 17.81 -7.00
N GLY A 26 2.14 16.66 -6.45
CA GLY A 26 1.42 16.67 -5.17
C GLY A 26 -0.06 17.02 -5.31
N THR A 27 -0.61 16.96 -6.53
CA THR A 27 -1.91 17.58 -6.88
C THR A 27 -2.97 16.55 -7.24
N ARG A 28 -2.58 15.40 -7.77
CA ARG A 28 -3.49 14.32 -8.12
C ARG A 28 -3.13 13.06 -7.38
N PHE A 29 -4.15 12.39 -6.89
CA PHE A 29 -4.04 11.21 -6.06
C PHE A 29 -4.85 10.08 -6.66
N LYS A 30 -4.34 8.86 -6.53
CA LYS A 30 -5.04 7.63 -6.87
C LYS A 30 -5.09 6.74 -5.65
N VAL A 31 -6.18 5.99 -5.50
CA VAL A 31 -6.38 5.12 -4.35
C VAL A 31 -6.68 3.71 -4.81
N LEU A 32 -5.82 2.77 -4.45
CA LEU A 32 -6.09 1.34 -4.55
C LEU A 32 -6.56 0.84 -3.19
N LYS A 33 -7.77 0.26 -3.15
CA LYS A 33 -8.34 -0.37 -1.96
C LYS A 33 -8.14 -1.88 -2.06
N ILE A 34 -7.71 -2.50 -0.97
CA ILE A 34 -7.55 -3.96 -0.87
C ILE A 34 -8.35 -4.45 0.33
N ASP A 35 -9.26 -5.40 0.12
CA ASP A 35 -10.07 -5.99 1.18
C ASP A 35 -9.28 -7.07 1.95
N ARG A 36 -9.56 -7.20 3.25
CA ARG A 36 -8.92 -8.16 4.17
C ARG A 36 -9.89 -9.19 4.74
N ILE A 37 -11.18 -9.10 4.42
CA ILE A 37 -12.22 -9.93 5.03
C ILE A 37 -12.10 -11.39 4.58
N ASP A 38 -11.80 -11.63 3.30
CA ASP A 38 -11.58 -12.97 2.77
C ASP A 38 -10.07 -13.23 2.61
N SER A 39 -9.51 -14.09 3.46
CA SER A 39 -8.09 -14.47 3.39
C SER A 39 -7.74 -15.27 2.13
N LYS A 40 -8.74 -15.80 1.40
CA LYS A 40 -8.54 -16.63 0.21
C LYS A 40 -8.69 -15.85 -1.09
N ALA A 41 -9.35 -14.69 -1.07
CA ALA A 41 -9.59 -13.87 -2.25
C ALA A 41 -8.93 -12.50 -2.12
N LEU A 42 -8.13 -12.11 -3.13
CA LEU A 42 -7.59 -10.76 -3.21
C LEU A 42 -8.60 -9.85 -3.91
N LEU A 43 -9.46 -9.20 -3.13
CA LEU A 43 -10.44 -8.25 -3.66
C LEU A 43 -9.86 -6.84 -3.67
N THR A 44 -9.80 -6.24 -4.86
CA THR A 44 -9.24 -4.90 -5.06
C THR A 44 -10.26 -3.97 -5.70
N GLY A 45 -10.21 -2.68 -5.35
CA GLY A 45 -10.98 -1.64 -6.01
C GLY A 45 -10.14 -0.38 -6.23
N GLU A 46 -9.97 0.01 -7.49
CA GLU A 46 -9.40 1.29 -7.90
C GLU A 46 -10.52 2.12 -8.53
N PRO A 47 -10.89 3.28 -7.96
CA PRO A 47 -11.81 4.19 -8.61
C PRO A 47 -11.22 4.74 -9.92
N GLU A 48 -12.07 4.96 -10.92
CA GLU A 48 -11.64 5.43 -12.24
C GLU A 48 -11.22 6.91 -12.25
N CYS A 49 -11.66 7.71 -11.27
CA CYS A 49 -11.33 9.12 -11.16
C CYS A 49 -10.16 9.40 -10.22
N ASP A 50 -9.38 10.42 -10.56
CA ASP A 50 -8.33 10.95 -9.70
C ASP A 50 -8.96 11.79 -8.57
N TYR A 51 -8.34 11.74 -7.39
CA TYR A 51 -8.67 12.56 -6.25
C TYR A 51 -7.80 13.82 -6.22
N SER A 52 -8.39 14.94 -5.84
CA SER A 52 -7.68 16.14 -5.40
C SER A 52 -7.13 15.97 -3.98
N LYS A 53 -6.32 16.95 -3.55
CA LYS A 53 -5.73 16.96 -2.21
C LYS A 53 -6.80 17.04 -1.10
N ASP A 54 -7.85 17.84 -1.30
CA ASP A 54 -8.88 18.01 -0.28
C ASP A 54 -9.76 16.75 -0.19
N GLU A 55 -10.13 16.16 -1.32
CA GLU A 55 -10.91 14.92 -1.35
C GLU A 55 -10.16 13.73 -0.72
N ILE A 56 -8.84 13.63 -0.92
CA ILE A 56 -8.07 12.56 -0.27
C ILE A 56 -7.96 12.78 1.25
N LEU A 57 -7.81 14.02 1.71
CA LEU A 57 -7.79 14.33 3.15
C LEU A 57 -9.14 14.02 3.80
N GLU A 58 -10.24 14.39 3.14
CA GLU A 58 -11.60 14.07 3.58
C GLU A 58 -11.84 12.55 3.63
N LEU A 59 -11.39 11.82 2.60
CA LEU A 59 -11.46 10.35 2.58
C LEU A 59 -10.74 9.74 3.79
N LEU A 60 -9.49 10.14 4.05
CA LEU A 60 -8.70 9.60 5.16
C LEU A 60 -9.29 9.97 6.52
N ALA A 61 -9.80 11.20 6.67
CA ALA A 61 -10.50 11.65 7.89
C ALA A 61 -11.73 10.77 8.16
N THR A 62 -12.55 10.54 7.13
CA THR A 62 -13.80 9.78 7.32
C THR A 62 -13.56 8.30 7.61
N ILE A 63 -12.50 7.71 7.01
CA ILE A 63 -12.07 6.35 7.36
C ILE A 63 -11.59 6.30 8.81
N THR A 64 -10.86 7.32 9.28
CA THR A 64 -10.37 7.41 10.66
C THR A 64 -11.54 7.45 11.66
N GLU A 65 -12.63 8.13 11.30
CA GLU A 65 -13.85 8.24 12.10
C GLU A 65 -14.77 7.00 12.02
N GLY A 66 -14.38 5.97 11.27
CA GLY A 66 -15.09 4.68 11.21
C GLY A 66 -16.30 4.65 10.27
N SER A 67 -16.55 5.71 9.50
CA SER A 67 -17.55 5.73 8.45
C SER A 67 -16.87 5.38 7.12
N SER A 68 -17.04 4.16 6.63
CA SER A 68 -16.53 3.77 5.32
C SER A 68 -17.17 4.66 4.24
N VAL A 69 -16.44 5.67 3.72
CA VAL A 69 -16.94 6.49 2.61
C VAL A 69 -16.98 5.68 1.34
N VAL A 70 -18.20 5.42 0.91
CA VAL A 70 -18.58 5.21 -0.48
C VAL A 70 -18.93 6.60 -1.02
N TYR A 71 -18.34 6.94 -2.17
CA TYR A 71 -18.58 8.17 -2.93
C TYR A 71 -19.97 8.77 -2.70
N ARG A 72 -20.01 10.01 -2.21
CA ARG A 72 -21.18 10.87 -2.36
C ARG A 72 -20.75 12.15 -3.04
N SER A 73 -20.93 12.17 -4.36
CA SER A 73 -21.35 13.39 -5.02
C SER A 73 -22.63 13.90 -4.35
N SER A 74 -22.60 15.16 -3.93
CA SER A 74 -23.74 15.98 -3.49
C SER A 74 -24.42 15.66 -2.15
N ALA A 75 -24.67 16.75 -1.43
CA ALA A 75 -25.62 16.97 -0.33
C ALA A 75 -25.30 16.40 1.07
N SER A 76 -25.17 17.35 2.01
CA SER A 76 -25.76 17.39 3.36
C SER A 76 -26.11 16.05 4.03
N THR A 77 -25.65 15.85 5.28
CA THR A 77 -26.55 15.86 6.47
C THR A 77 -25.76 15.60 7.76
N ASN A 78 -26.02 16.45 8.75
CA ASN A 78 -25.66 16.29 10.16
C ASN A 78 -26.07 14.92 10.73
N GLY A 79 -25.17 14.23 11.41
CA GLY A 79 -25.50 13.01 12.15
C GLY A 79 -24.48 12.70 13.23
N LYS A 80 -24.70 13.20 14.45
CA LYS A 80 -24.04 12.70 15.65
C LYS A 80 -24.41 11.22 15.83
N SER A 81 -23.44 10.32 15.83
CA SER A 81 -23.62 9.00 16.43
C SER A 81 -22.33 8.51 17.07
N GLY A 82 -22.33 8.44 18.40
CA GLY A 82 -21.31 7.72 19.15
C GLY A 82 -21.45 6.22 18.89
N ARG A 83 -20.37 5.60 18.39
CA ARG A 83 -20.23 4.14 18.38
C ARG A 83 -18.78 3.77 18.71
N LYS A 84 -18.67 2.77 19.60
CA LYS A 84 -17.51 1.96 20.00
C LYS A 84 -16.36 2.03 18.99
N GLY A 85 -15.21 2.55 19.44
CA GLY A 85 -14.03 2.81 18.61
C GLY A 85 -13.58 1.59 17.81
N SER A 86 -13.69 1.68 16.50
CA SER A 86 -12.88 0.88 15.60
C SER A 86 -11.41 1.32 15.74
N PRO A 87 -10.44 0.40 15.67
CA PRO A 87 -9.05 0.80 15.55
C PRO A 87 -8.94 1.71 14.32
N GLY A 88 -8.44 2.94 14.55
CA GLY A 88 -8.40 4.00 13.54
C GLY A 88 -7.52 3.65 12.33
N LEU A 89 -7.41 4.59 11.41
CA LEU A 89 -6.52 4.49 10.26
C LEU A 89 -5.05 4.48 10.71
N ILE A 90 -4.29 3.45 10.33
CA ILE A 90 -2.87 3.30 10.66
C ILE A 90 -2.04 3.53 9.40
N GLU A 91 -1.07 4.42 9.44
CA GLU A 91 -0.09 4.56 8.37
C GLU A 91 1.00 3.49 8.54
N ARG A 92 1.08 2.53 7.61
CA ARG A 92 2.02 1.40 7.68
C ARG A 92 3.33 1.68 6.97
N ILE A 93 3.25 2.38 5.84
CA ILE A 93 4.39 2.80 5.05
C ILE A 93 4.11 4.18 4.52
N SER A 94 5.06 5.09 4.69
CA SER A 94 5.04 6.41 4.08
C SER A 94 6.08 6.51 2.97
N ASN A 95 5.77 7.30 1.94
CA ASN A 95 6.73 7.64 0.90
C ASN A 95 7.40 6.45 0.20
N ALA A 96 6.67 5.37 -0.05
CA ALA A 96 7.18 4.28 -0.85
C ALA A 96 7.38 4.71 -2.31
N PHE A 97 8.38 4.12 -2.97
CA PHE A 97 8.65 4.32 -4.39
C PHE A 97 7.62 3.64 -5.29
N GLY A 98 6.91 2.64 -4.76
CA GLY A 98 5.83 1.99 -5.48
C GLY A 98 5.46 0.62 -4.90
N LEU A 99 4.39 0.07 -5.45
CA LEU A 99 3.96 -1.31 -5.21
C LEU A 99 4.70 -2.23 -6.20
N LEU A 100 5.37 -3.27 -5.69
CA LEU A 100 5.94 -4.32 -6.55
C LEU A 100 4.87 -5.36 -6.93
N GLY A 101 3.98 -5.68 -5.98
CA GLY A 101 2.85 -6.56 -6.21
C GLY A 101 2.33 -7.20 -4.93
N VAL A 102 1.55 -8.27 -5.11
CA VAL A 102 1.05 -9.13 -4.04
C VAL A 102 1.51 -10.55 -4.32
N VAL A 103 1.98 -11.24 -3.29
CA VAL A 103 2.33 -12.67 -3.35
C VAL A 103 1.43 -13.46 -2.41
N ARG A 104 0.99 -14.64 -2.83
CA ARG A 104 0.27 -15.59 -1.99
C ARG A 104 1.18 -16.76 -1.65
N PHE A 105 1.25 -17.14 -0.39
CA PHE A 105 1.87 -18.40 0.03
C PHE A 105 0.78 -19.44 0.31
N LEU A 106 0.91 -20.22 1.37
CA LEU A 106 -0.04 -21.27 1.70
C LEU A 106 -1.32 -20.69 2.32
N GLU A 107 -1.15 -19.75 3.25
CA GLU A 107 -2.25 -19.32 4.13
C GLU A 107 -2.68 -17.87 3.90
N GLY A 108 -1.82 -17.01 3.36
CA GLY A 108 -2.12 -15.60 3.22
C GLY A 108 -1.50 -14.91 2.01
N TYR A 109 -2.01 -13.70 1.75
CA TYR A 109 -1.44 -12.75 0.81
C TYR A 109 -0.56 -11.73 1.52
N TYR A 110 0.51 -11.33 0.84
CA TYR A 110 1.47 -10.35 1.33
C TYR A 110 1.68 -9.26 0.29
N LEU A 111 1.54 -8.02 0.72
CA LEU A 111 1.83 -6.84 -0.07
C LEU A 111 3.34 -6.60 -0.10
N ILE A 112 3.91 -6.44 -1.29
CA ILE A 112 5.34 -6.17 -1.48
C ILE A 112 5.52 -4.73 -1.95
N VAL A 113 6.09 -3.88 -1.10
CA VAL A 113 6.18 -2.43 -1.32
C VAL A 113 7.65 -2.01 -1.34
N VAL A 114 8.04 -1.22 -2.33
CA VAL A 114 9.41 -0.70 -2.44
C VAL A 114 9.55 0.53 -1.55
N THR A 115 10.22 0.40 -0.40
CA THR A 115 10.41 1.50 0.57
C THR A 115 11.65 2.34 0.26
N LYS A 116 12.66 1.75 -0.38
CA LYS A 116 13.89 2.46 -0.76
C LYS A 116 14.40 2.02 -2.11
N ALA A 117 14.77 2.99 -2.94
CA ALA A 117 15.44 2.75 -4.21
C ALA A 117 16.51 3.81 -4.46
N ASN A 118 17.63 3.38 -5.05
CA ASN A 118 18.76 4.24 -5.40
C ASN A 118 18.85 4.38 -6.91
N ILE A 119 19.11 5.59 -7.41
CA ILE A 119 19.42 5.79 -8.84
C ILE A 119 20.78 5.16 -9.11
N ILE A 120 20.86 4.30 -10.12
CA ILE A 120 22.12 3.64 -10.53
C ILE A 120 22.59 4.07 -11.91
N ALA A 121 21.70 4.66 -12.70
CA ALA A 121 22.01 5.18 -14.03
C ALA A 121 20.91 6.13 -14.48
N SER A 122 21.25 7.02 -15.41
CA SER A 122 20.30 7.90 -16.07
C SER A 122 20.56 7.86 -17.57
N PHE A 123 19.50 7.73 -18.36
CA PHE A 123 19.54 7.82 -19.82
C PHE A 123 18.59 8.94 -20.26
N GLY A 124 19.16 10.06 -20.69
CA GLY A 124 18.39 11.29 -20.94
C GLY A 124 17.63 11.72 -19.67
N TYR A 125 16.30 11.85 -19.79
CA TYR A 125 15.41 12.22 -18.68
C TYR A 125 14.87 11.02 -17.87
N HIS A 126 15.33 9.81 -18.16
CA HIS A 126 14.88 8.59 -17.49
C HIS A 126 15.93 8.09 -16.50
N SER A 127 15.55 8.01 -15.23
CA SER A 127 16.38 7.41 -14.18
C SER A 127 16.06 5.93 -14.02
N MET A 128 17.10 5.10 -13.98
CA MET A 128 17.05 3.69 -13.62
C MET A 128 17.33 3.53 -12.14
N TYR A 129 16.43 2.85 -11.44
CA TYR A 129 16.48 2.66 -10.00
C TYR A 129 16.85 1.21 -9.68
N LYS A 130 17.76 1.03 -8.73
CA LYS A 130 17.97 -0.24 -8.02
C LYS A 130 17.11 -0.22 -6.77
N ILE A 131 16.28 -1.25 -6.60
CA ILE A 131 15.57 -1.49 -5.34
C ILE A 131 16.61 -1.76 -4.25
N ALA A 132 16.61 -0.94 -3.22
CA ALA A 132 17.50 -1.07 -2.07
C ALA A 132 16.81 -1.78 -0.90
N GLU A 133 15.51 -1.50 -0.72
CA GLU A 133 14.71 -2.06 0.37
C GLU A 133 13.26 -2.28 -0.08
N VAL A 134 12.69 -3.39 0.39
CA VAL A 134 11.28 -3.73 0.24
C VAL A 134 10.69 -4.05 1.60
N ALA A 135 9.45 -3.62 1.82
CA ALA A 135 8.63 -4.05 2.93
C ALA A 135 7.65 -5.12 2.45
N MET A 136 7.44 -6.12 3.31
CA MET A 136 6.43 -7.16 3.11
C MET A 136 5.39 -7.05 4.22
N ILE A 137 4.13 -6.80 3.87
CA ILE A 137 3.03 -6.65 4.82
C ILE A 137 2.02 -7.79 4.62
N SER A 138 1.73 -8.55 5.67
CA SER A 138 0.63 -9.53 5.66
C SER A 138 -0.71 -8.81 5.50
N LEU A 139 -1.54 -9.29 4.56
CA LEU A 139 -2.89 -8.79 4.37
C LEU A 139 -3.90 -9.43 5.33
N ALA A 140 -3.54 -10.52 6.02
CA ALA A 140 -4.43 -11.21 6.94
C ALA A 140 -4.89 -10.31 8.09
N MET A 141 -6.17 -10.40 8.45
CA MET A 141 -6.77 -9.59 9.51
C MET A 141 -6.15 -9.88 10.89
N ASP A 142 -5.83 -11.15 11.15
CA ASP A 142 -5.31 -11.63 12.44
C ASP A 142 -3.77 -11.51 12.57
N GLY A 143 -3.11 -10.90 11.58
CA GLY A 143 -1.66 -10.66 11.59
C GLY A 143 -0.85 -11.71 10.83
N LEU A 144 0.31 -12.08 11.38
CA LEU A 144 1.17 -13.11 10.78
C LEU A 144 0.64 -14.50 11.13
N SER A 145 0.60 -15.39 10.14
CA SER A 145 0.27 -16.80 10.39
C SER A 145 1.27 -17.44 11.35
N THR A 146 0.78 -18.31 12.24
CA THR A 146 1.60 -19.09 13.18
C THR A 146 2.12 -20.40 12.56
N SER A 147 1.74 -20.70 11.31
CA SER A 147 2.11 -21.92 10.62
C SER A 147 3.61 -21.95 10.28
N ALA A 148 4.28 -23.02 10.68
CA ALA A 148 5.71 -23.19 10.44
C ALA A 148 6.04 -23.28 8.94
N GLU A 149 5.13 -23.87 8.14
CA GLU A 149 5.31 -23.99 6.70
C GLU A 149 5.19 -22.63 6.00
N GLU A 150 4.18 -21.85 6.37
CA GLU A 150 3.99 -20.48 5.88
C GLU A 150 5.23 -19.63 6.17
N GLN A 151 5.70 -19.63 7.43
CA GLN A 151 6.88 -18.88 7.84
C GLN A 151 8.15 -19.33 7.11
N ARG A 152 8.24 -20.62 6.76
CA ARG A 152 9.35 -21.14 5.94
C ARG A 152 9.32 -20.53 4.53
N TYR A 153 8.17 -20.50 3.86
CA TYR A 153 8.05 -19.90 2.52
C TYR A 153 8.31 -18.39 2.53
N VAL A 154 7.76 -17.68 3.51
CA VAL A 154 8.01 -16.25 3.73
C VAL A 154 9.51 -15.98 3.86
N LYS A 155 10.21 -16.76 4.70
CA LYS A 155 11.65 -16.62 4.92
C LYS A 155 12.46 -16.90 3.65
N ILE A 156 12.12 -17.96 2.91
CA ILE A 156 12.79 -18.27 1.64
C ILE A 156 12.64 -17.10 0.65
N PHE A 157 11.44 -16.56 0.53
CA PHE A 157 11.17 -15.44 -0.36
C PHE A 157 11.94 -14.17 0.05
N GLN A 158 11.99 -13.85 1.36
CA GLN A 158 12.78 -12.73 1.88
C GLN A 158 14.28 -12.89 1.58
N VAL A 159 14.81 -14.11 1.70
CA VAL A 159 16.22 -14.41 1.35
C VAL A 159 16.46 -14.16 -0.14
N CYS A 160 15.57 -14.59 -1.03
CA CYS A 160 15.70 -14.31 -2.46
C CYS A 160 15.85 -12.80 -2.74
N PHE A 161 15.02 -11.95 -2.13
CA PHE A 161 15.14 -10.49 -2.25
C PHE A 161 16.46 -9.95 -1.70
N ALA A 162 16.89 -10.41 -0.52
CA ALA A 162 18.15 -9.99 0.07
C ALA A 162 19.34 -10.35 -0.81
N VAL A 163 19.32 -11.54 -1.41
CA VAL A 163 20.34 -12.04 -2.32
C VAL A 163 20.43 -11.15 -3.58
N PHE A 164 19.31 -10.80 -4.21
CA PHE A 164 19.29 -9.87 -5.35
C PHE A 164 19.81 -8.46 -5.00
N SER A 165 19.59 -8.00 -3.76
CA SER A 165 20.14 -6.73 -3.28
C SER A 165 21.66 -6.80 -3.05
N SER A 166 22.14 -7.92 -2.50
CA SER A 166 23.51 -8.16 -2.04
C SER A 166 24.51 -8.51 -3.15
N PHE A 167 24.08 -9.20 -4.21
CA PHE A 167 24.95 -9.65 -5.33
C PHE A 167 25.69 -8.54 -6.10
N LYS A 168 25.53 -7.27 -5.75
CA LYS A 168 26.20 -6.13 -6.40
C LYS A 168 27.05 -5.26 -5.48
N ASN A 169 27.23 -5.62 -4.21
CA ASN A 169 28.25 -5.01 -3.36
C ASN A 169 29.66 -5.62 -3.58
N VAL A 170 29.78 -6.51 -4.56
CA VAL A 170 31.04 -7.12 -5.00
C VAL A 170 31.33 -6.67 -6.43
N VAL A 171 31.55 -5.37 -6.62
CA VAL A 171 32.34 -4.88 -7.76
C VAL A 171 33.24 -3.78 -7.19
N PRO A 172 34.58 -3.94 -7.21
CA PRO A 172 35.52 -2.92 -6.76
C PRO A 172 35.49 -1.66 -7.64
#